data_AF-Q5E4X8-F1
#
_entry.id   AF-Q5E4X8-F1
#
_cell.length_a   1.000
_cell.length_b   1.000
_cell.length_c   1.000
_cell.angle_alpha   90.00
_cell.angle_beta   90.00
_cell.angle_gamma   90.00
#
_symmetry.space_group_name_H-M   'P 1'
#
loop_
_entity.id
_entity.type
_entity.pdbx_description
1 polymer ?
#
loop_
_entity_poly.entity_id
_entity_poly.type
_entity_poly.pdbx_seq_one_letter_code
_entity_poly.pdbx_strand_id
1 'polypeptide(L)'
;MSIHQPPSSYILKKLSEVTVPEHVSWFPQTIGWKILAFVLLAFIVYKSVLWLKRWWINRYRREALDVILLLRDSQVPNQSISYEIFEVMKAVLVYIDPSRSNQFGDAFLKALDSYGNDDKETFHSELGEKWMRSLVQSQKALNEQEIAALFALCIDWLESHKDIKTASQDIKKGEDYAV
;
A
#
# COMPACT_ATOMS: atom_id res chain seq x y z
N MET A 1 23.59 -76.47 -34.49
CA MET A 1 22.88 -75.55 -33.58
C MET A 1 21.42 -75.51 -34.01
N SER A 2 20.55 -76.27 -33.34
CA SER A 2 19.13 -76.37 -33.67
C SER A 2 18.40 -75.13 -33.14
N ILE A 3 17.79 -74.37 -34.05
CA ILE A 3 16.95 -73.21 -33.68
C ILE A 3 15.59 -73.77 -33.28
N HIS A 4 15.28 -73.73 -31.98
CA HIS A 4 13.96 -74.10 -31.46
C HIS A 4 12.97 -72.97 -31.77
N GLN A 5 12.13 -73.16 -32.78
CA GLN A 5 10.97 -72.29 -32.97
C GLN A 5 9.91 -72.64 -31.92
N PRO A 6 9.40 -71.66 -31.16
CA PRO A 6 8.36 -71.94 -30.19
C PRO A 6 7.10 -72.45 -30.92
N PRO A 7 6.36 -73.41 -30.31
CA PRO A 7 5.15 -73.95 -30.91
C PRO A 7 4.14 -72.82 -31.12
N SER A 8 3.77 -72.59 -32.38
CA SER A 8 2.79 -71.61 -32.81
C SER A 8 1.38 -72.06 -32.43
N SER A 9 1.08 -72.06 -31.13
CA SER A 9 -0.26 -72.35 -30.65
C SER A 9 -1.23 -71.29 -31.19
N TYR A 10 -2.34 -71.74 -31.78
CA TYR A 10 -3.41 -70.88 -32.32
C TYR A 10 -3.95 -69.86 -31.30
N ILE A 11 -3.73 -70.10 -30.00
CA ILE A 11 -4.04 -69.20 -28.89
C ILE A 11 -3.26 -67.88 -28.98
N LEU A 12 -1.96 -67.94 -29.31
CA LEU A 12 -1.12 -66.73 -29.41
C LEU A 12 -1.46 -65.90 -30.65
N LYS A 13 -1.93 -66.53 -31.74
CA LYS A 13 -2.35 -65.83 -32.96
C LYS A 13 -3.65 -65.04 -32.79
N LYS A 14 -4.44 -65.33 -31.75
CA LYS A 14 -5.68 -64.63 -31.39
C LYS A 14 -5.48 -63.52 -30.36
N LEU A 15 -4.27 -63.38 -29.79
CA LEU A 15 -3.91 -62.19 -29.04
C LEU A 15 -3.68 -61.08 -30.07
N SER A 16 -4.75 -60.41 -30.47
CA SER A 16 -4.66 -59.18 -31.26
C SER A 16 -3.73 -58.22 -30.52
N GLU A 17 -2.71 -57.70 -31.20
CA GLU A 17 -1.91 -56.59 -30.68
C GLU A 17 -2.87 -55.53 -30.13
N VAL A 18 -2.83 -55.33 -28.81
CA VAL A 18 -3.60 -54.28 -28.17
C VAL A 18 -3.01 -52.98 -28.69
N THR A 19 -3.70 -52.36 -29.65
CA THR A 19 -3.35 -51.03 -30.14
C THR A 19 -3.32 -50.11 -28.94
N VAL A 20 -2.13 -49.54 -28.65
CA VAL A 20 -1.98 -48.56 -27.59
C VAL A 20 -2.99 -47.45 -27.87
N PRO A 21 -3.93 -47.14 -26.95
CA PRO A 21 -4.93 -46.12 -27.21
C PRO A 21 -4.19 -44.82 -27.53
N GLU A 22 -4.63 -44.12 -28.58
CA GLU A 22 -4.06 -42.82 -28.91
C GLU A 22 -4.05 -41.95 -27.66
N HIS A 23 -2.95 -41.22 -27.45
CA HIS A 23 -2.79 -40.35 -26.31
C HIS A 23 -3.99 -39.42 -26.20
N VAL A 24 -4.78 -39.60 -25.14
CA VAL A 24 -5.90 -38.72 -24.83
C VAL A 24 -5.31 -37.34 -24.60
N SER A 25 -5.63 -36.41 -25.49
CA SER A 25 -5.22 -35.03 -25.35
C SER A 25 -5.78 -34.50 -24.04
N TRP A 26 -4.89 -34.21 -23.10
CA TRP A 26 -5.22 -33.54 -21.83
C TRP A 26 -5.62 -32.08 -22.07
N PHE A 27 -5.56 -31.59 -23.31
CA PHE A 27 -6.05 -30.28 -23.66
C PHE A 27 -7.57 -30.33 -23.87
N PRO A 28 -8.35 -29.67 -23.02
CA PRO A 28 -9.80 -29.75 -23.06
C PRO A 28 -10.32 -29.05 -24.33
N GLN A 29 -11.01 -29.80 -25.19
CA GLN A 29 -11.58 -29.29 -26.45
C GLN A 29 -12.82 -28.38 -26.23
N THR A 30 -13.22 -28.17 -24.97
CA THR A 30 -14.46 -27.46 -24.62
C THR A 30 -14.25 -25.95 -24.50
N ILE A 31 -15.24 -25.19 -24.98
CA ILE A 31 -15.32 -23.72 -24.89
C ILE A 31 -15.21 -23.20 -23.45
N GLY A 32 -15.52 -24.03 -22.45
CA GLY A 32 -15.43 -23.68 -21.03
C GLY A 32 -14.07 -23.13 -20.61
N TRP A 33 -12.96 -23.63 -21.16
CA TRP A 33 -11.63 -23.11 -20.83
C TRP A 33 -11.33 -21.74 -21.43
N LYS A 34 -11.92 -21.42 -22.59
CA LYS A 34 -11.83 -20.07 -23.15
C LYS A 34 -12.60 -19.08 -22.29
N ILE A 35 -13.78 -19.47 -21.82
CA ILE A 35 -14.58 -18.67 -20.89
C ILE A 35 -13.83 -18.49 -19.57
N LEU A 36 -13.26 -19.57 -19.00
CA LEU A 36 -12.46 -19.52 -17.78
C LEU A 36 -11.25 -18.59 -17.94
N ALA A 37 -10.50 -18.71 -19.03
CA ALA A 37 -9.37 -17.85 -19.33
C ALA A 37 -9.80 -16.38 -19.46
N PHE A 38 -10.94 -16.11 -20.10
CA PHE A 38 -11.48 -14.75 -20.23
C PHE A 38 -11.89 -14.17 -18.86
N VAL A 39 -12.57 -14.95 -18.02
CA VAL A 39 -12.94 -14.54 -16.66
C VAL A 39 -11.69 -14.26 -15.82
N LEU A 40 -10.69 -15.14 -15.89
CA LEU A 40 -9.43 -14.97 -15.18
C LEU A 40 -8.67 -13.73 -15.66
N LEU A 41 -8.64 -13.49 -16.97
CA LEU A 41 -8.06 -12.29 -17.55
C LEU A 41 -8.77 -11.02 -17.06
N ALA A 42 -10.11 -11.00 -17.08
CA ALA A 42 -10.89 -9.87 -16.59
C ALA A 42 -10.63 -9.60 -15.10
N PHE A 43 -10.52 -10.65 -14.28
CA PHE A 43 -10.19 -10.53 -12.87
C PHE A 43 -8.79 -9.93 -12.66
N ILE A 44 -7.79 -10.38 -13.42
CA ILE A 44 -6.42 -9.82 -13.37
C ILE A 44 -6.45 -8.34 -13.75
N VAL A 45 -7.10 -7.98 -14.86
CA VAL A 45 -7.21 -6.58 -15.30
C VAL A 45 -7.88 -5.74 -14.22
N TYR A 46 -8.98 -6.21 -13.65
CA TYR A 46 -9.67 -5.52 -12.57
C TYR A 46 -8.76 -5.29 -11.36
N LYS A 47 -8.05 -6.33 -10.90
CA LYS A 47 -7.10 -6.23 -9.78
C LYS A 47 -5.94 -5.28 -10.09
N SER A 48 -5.39 -5.34 -11.30
CA SER A 48 -4.32 -4.45 -11.76
C SER A 48 -4.77 -2.99 -11.76
N VAL A 49 -5.98 -2.69 -12.25
CA VAL A 49 -6.54 -1.32 -12.23
C VAL A 49 -6.72 -0.82 -10.80
N LEU A 50 -7.24 -1.66 -9.90
CA LEU A 50 -7.38 -1.28 -8.49
C LEU A 50 -6.03 -1.01 -7.83
N TRP A 51 -5.03 -1.85 -8.12
CA TRP A 51 -3.69 -1.70 -7.58
C TRP A 51 -2.99 -0.46 -8.12
N LEU A 52 -3.07 -0.21 -9.43
CA LEU A 52 -2.58 1.02 -10.06
C LEU A 52 -3.27 2.25 -9.48
N LYS A 53 -4.59 2.23 -9.33
CA LYS A 53 -5.33 3.36 -8.72
C LYS A 53 -4.86 3.61 -7.28
N ARG A 54 -4.59 2.56 -6.50
CA ARG A 54 -4.03 2.71 -5.14
C ARG A 54 -2.62 3.28 -5.18
N TRP A 55 -1.78 2.80 -6.11
CA TRP A 55 -0.42 3.29 -6.29
C TRP A 55 -0.39 4.78 -6.67
N TRP A 56 -1.25 5.19 -7.59
CA TRP A 56 -1.40 6.60 -8.00
C TRP A 56 -1.90 7.48 -6.86
N ILE A 57 -2.89 7.02 -6.09
CA ILE A 57 -3.38 7.77 -4.93
C ILE A 57 -2.29 7.91 -3.87
N ASN A 58 -1.39 6.95 -3.72
CA ASN A 58 -0.32 7.02 -2.71
C ASN A 58 0.95 7.73 -3.21
N ARG A 59 0.89 8.39 -4.38
CA ARG A 59 2.02 9.15 -4.94
C ARG A 59 2.41 10.33 -4.04
N TYR A 60 1.44 11.06 -3.50
CA TYR A 60 1.73 12.19 -2.59
C TYR A 60 2.55 11.75 -1.37
N ARG A 61 2.33 10.54 -0.86
CA ARG A 61 3.08 9.99 0.29
C ARG A 61 4.56 9.88 -0.04
N ARG A 62 4.87 9.40 -1.25
CA ARG A 62 6.25 9.26 -1.72
C ARG A 62 6.93 10.61 -1.90
N GLU A 63 6.25 11.54 -2.56
CA GLU A 63 6.78 12.89 -2.75
C GLU A 63 7.00 13.60 -1.41
N ALA A 64 6.07 13.48 -0.46
CA ALA A 64 6.24 14.03 0.88
C ALA A 64 7.41 13.37 1.65
N LEU A 65 7.55 12.05 1.59
CA LEU A 65 8.67 11.33 2.20
C LEU A 65 10.02 11.76 1.59
N ASP A 66 10.10 11.85 0.27
CA ASP A 66 11.32 12.27 -0.43
C ASP A 66 11.73 13.68 0.00
N VAL A 67 10.77 14.61 0.11
CA VAL A 67 11.05 15.97 0.59
C VAL A 67 11.51 15.95 2.06
N ILE A 68 10.81 15.24 2.94
CA ILE A 68 11.19 15.15 4.37
C ILE A 68 12.60 14.55 4.55
N LEU A 69 12.96 13.54 3.78
CA LEU A 69 14.30 12.94 3.79
C LEU A 69 15.36 13.90 3.27
N LEU A 70 15.07 14.63 2.18
CA LEU A 70 15.97 15.65 1.65
C LEU A 70 16.22 16.77 2.67
N LEU A 71 15.18 17.18 3.41
CA LEU A 71 15.30 18.19 4.47
C LEU A 71 16.15 17.71 5.64
N ARG A 72 16.04 16.43 6.02
CA ARG A 72 16.86 15.84 7.08
C ARG A 72 18.35 15.90 6.77
N ASP A 73 18.73 15.65 5.52
CA ASP A 73 20.13 15.64 5.08
C ASP A 73 20.67 17.05 4.75
N SER A 74 19.81 18.06 4.76
CA SER A 74 20.17 19.44 4.46
C SER A 74 20.81 20.15 5.66
N GLN A 75 21.74 21.07 5.41
CA GLN A 75 22.37 21.90 6.46
C GLN A 75 21.60 23.20 6.73
N VAL A 76 20.28 23.10 6.76
CA VAL A 76 19.39 24.25 6.97
C VAL A 76 19.26 24.54 8.48
N PRO A 77 19.13 25.79 8.92
CA PRO A 77 18.90 26.10 10.33
C PRO A 77 17.62 25.45 10.87
N ASN A 78 17.66 24.99 12.12
CA ASN A 78 16.56 24.35 12.86
C ASN A 78 15.20 25.07 12.72
N GLN A 79 15.21 26.40 12.74
CA GLN A 79 14.00 27.20 12.60
C GLN A 79 13.34 27.01 11.23
N SER A 80 14.14 27.08 10.16
CA SER A 80 13.65 26.91 8.78
C SER A 80 13.18 25.47 8.56
N ILE A 81 13.92 24.48 9.08
CA ILE A 81 13.51 23.07 9.02
C ILE A 81 12.12 22.87 9.65
N SER A 82 11.85 23.50 10.78
CA SER A 82 10.55 23.39 11.46
C SER A 82 9.40 23.88 10.58
N TYR A 83 9.59 25.00 9.87
CA TYR A 83 8.61 25.53 8.92
C TYR A 83 8.47 24.65 7.67
N GLU A 84 9.57 24.14 7.13
CA GLU A 84 9.53 23.31 5.93
C GLU A 84 8.82 21.97 6.19
N ILE A 85 9.06 21.36 7.36
CA ILE A 85 8.28 20.19 7.80
C ILE A 85 6.79 20.55 7.89
N PHE A 86 6.46 21.73 8.43
CA PHE A 86 5.08 22.17 8.56
C PHE A 86 4.40 22.33 7.20
N GLU A 87 5.05 22.99 6.23
CA GLU A 87 4.54 23.15 4.87
C GLU A 87 4.24 21.80 4.20
N VAL A 88 5.17 20.84 4.30
CA VAL A 88 4.98 19.49 3.74
C VAL A 88 3.81 18.78 4.39
N MET A 89 3.79 18.72 5.73
CA MET A 89 2.72 18.05 6.47
C MET A 89 1.36 18.73 6.24
N LYS A 90 1.36 20.05 6.07
CA LYS A 90 0.16 20.83 5.76
C LYS A 90 -0.35 20.51 4.36
N ALA A 91 0.53 20.47 3.36
CA ALA A 91 0.17 20.08 2.00
C ALA A 91 -0.40 18.65 1.94
N VAL A 92 0.19 17.71 2.69
CA VAL A 92 -0.32 16.34 2.80
C VAL A 92 -1.72 16.32 3.44
N LEU A 93 -1.94 17.04 4.54
CA LEU A 93 -3.25 17.11 5.17
C LEU A 93 -4.30 17.71 4.24
N VAL A 94 -3.97 18.77 3.50
CA VAL A 94 -4.86 19.41 2.51
C VAL A 94 -5.18 18.45 1.37
N TYR A 95 -4.21 17.63 0.93
CA TYR A 95 -4.44 16.62 -0.09
C TYR A 95 -5.39 15.51 0.40
N ILE A 96 -5.26 15.10 1.66
CA ILE A 96 -6.12 14.08 2.28
C ILE A 96 -7.54 14.61 2.51
N ASP A 97 -7.66 15.80 3.12
CA ASP A 97 -8.93 16.44 3.45
C ASP A 97 -8.84 17.97 3.24
N PRO A 98 -9.29 18.46 2.08
CA PRO A 98 -9.30 19.89 1.77
C PRO A 98 -10.12 20.74 2.75
N SER A 99 -11.12 20.15 3.42
CA SER A 99 -11.98 20.87 4.36
C SER A 99 -11.23 21.33 5.63
N ARG A 100 -10.12 20.65 5.97
CA ARG A 100 -9.27 20.96 7.13
C ARG A 100 -8.10 21.90 6.81
N SER A 101 -8.11 22.51 5.62
CA SER A 101 -7.06 23.40 5.14
C SER A 101 -6.77 24.61 6.04
N ASN A 102 -7.75 25.14 6.79
CA ASN A 102 -7.55 26.31 7.65
C ASN A 102 -7.03 25.99 9.07
N GLN A 103 -6.77 24.72 9.40
CA GLN A 103 -6.35 24.35 10.76
C GLN A 103 -4.87 24.64 11.03
N PHE A 104 -4.56 25.20 12.20
CA PHE A 104 -3.18 25.46 12.66
C PHE A 104 -3.08 25.11 14.16
N GLY A 105 -1.87 24.92 14.66
CA GLY A 105 -1.64 24.67 16.08
C GLY A 105 -2.25 23.35 16.54
N ASP A 106 -2.91 23.38 17.68
CA ASP A 106 -3.56 22.21 18.29
C ASP A 106 -4.55 21.49 17.38
N ALA A 107 -5.38 22.25 16.65
CA ALA A 107 -6.36 21.70 15.72
C ALA A 107 -5.69 20.94 14.57
N PHE A 108 -4.52 21.41 14.12
CA PHE A 108 -3.73 20.74 13.09
C PHE A 108 -3.13 19.43 13.60
N LEU A 109 -2.57 19.40 14.81
CA LEU A 109 -2.02 18.19 15.42
C LEU A 109 -3.09 17.11 15.57
N LYS A 110 -4.27 17.47 16.11
CA LYS A 110 -5.43 16.57 16.24
C LYS A 110 -5.92 16.05 14.88
N ALA A 111 -5.83 16.87 13.84
CA ALA A 111 -6.19 16.43 12.51
C ALA A 111 -5.23 15.39 11.95
N LEU A 112 -3.92 15.56 12.14
CA LEU A 112 -2.93 14.52 11.79
C LEU A 112 -3.20 13.23 12.55
N ASP A 113 -3.47 13.31 13.85
CA ASP A 113 -3.79 12.15 14.68
C ASP A 113 -5.05 11.41 14.23
N SER A 114 -6.06 12.13 13.72
CA SER A 114 -7.29 11.49 13.21
C SER A 114 -7.08 10.58 12.00
N TYR A 115 -5.97 10.76 11.26
CA TYR A 115 -5.55 9.86 10.18
C TYR A 115 -4.41 8.91 10.59
N GLY A 116 -3.87 9.08 11.80
CA GLY A 116 -2.86 8.22 12.38
C GLY A 116 -3.38 6.80 12.66
N ASN A 117 -2.45 5.94 13.05
CA ASN A 117 -2.79 4.62 13.57
C ASN A 117 -2.79 4.67 15.10
N ASP A 118 -3.80 4.09 15.74
CA ASP A 118 -4.04 4.25 17.19
C ASP A 118 -2.92 3.66 18.06
N ASP A 119 -2.12 2.74 17.51
CA ASP A 119 -1.00 2.08 18.20
C ASP A 119 0.33 2.87 18.17
N LYS A 120 0.37 4.04 17.53
CA LYS A 120 1.60 4.81 17.27
C LYS A 120 1.66 6.14 18.01
N GLU A 121 2.85 6.73 18.06
CA GLU A 121 3.06 8.05 18.66
C GLU A 121 2.19 9.12 17.97
N THR A 122 1.62 10.00 18.78
CA THR A 122 0.68 11.04 18.33
C THR A 122 1.36 12.40 18.22
N PHE A 123 0.90 13.19 17.25
CA PHE A 123 1.30 14.57 17.05
C PHE A 123 0.80 15.48 18.16
N HIS A 124 -0.37 15.21 18.73
CA HIS A 124 -0.88 15.92 19.89
C HIS A 124 -0.16 15.45 21.18
N SER A 125 1.11 15.82 21.27
CA SER A 125 2.02 15.55 22.38
C SER A 125 2.83 16.80 22.73
N GLU A 126 3.62 16.74 23.79
CA GLU A 126 4.47 17.87 24.19
C GLU A 126 5.41 18.33 23.06
N LEU A 127 5.93 17.39 22.26
CA LEU A 127 6.78 17.68 21.11
C LEU A 127 6.01 18.44 20.03
N GLY A 128 4.80 17.98 19.67
CA GLY A 128 3.98 18.65 18.67
C GLY A 128 3.53 20.05 19.11
N GLU A 129 3.17 20.22 20.38
CA GLU A 129 2.86 21.55 20.92
C GLU A 129 4.06 22.49 20.87
N LYS A 130 5.25 22.02 21.28
CA LYS A 130 6.50 22.79 21.16
C LYS A 130 6.80 23.15 19.72
N TRP A 131 6.58 22.23 18.78
CA TRP A 131 6.72 22.48 17.36
C TRP A 131 5.78 23.59 16.89
N MET A 132 4.48 23.53 17.20
CA MET A 132 3.55 24.60 16.84
C MET A 132 3.95 25.96 17.42
N ARG A 133 4.50 25.99 18.65
CA ARG A 133 5.00 27.22 19.26
C ARG A 133 6.28 27.74 18.59
N SER A 134 7.19 26.86 18.17
CA SER A 134 8.43 27.24 17.47
C SER A 134 8.16 27.89 16.12
N LEU A 135 7.08 27.50 15.43
CA LEU A 135 6.60 28.11 14.19
C LEU A 135 6.11 29.56 14.35
N VAL A 136 5.81 30.02 15.56
CA VAL A 136 5.39 31.41 15.81
C VAL A 136 6.49 32.19 16.50
N GLN A 137 7.24 31.52 17.38
CA GLN A 137 8.27 32.13 18.22
C GLN A 137 9.65 31.62 17.82
N SER A 138 10.35 32.37 16.96
CA SER A 138 11.73 32.05 16.54
C SER A 138 12.73 31.87 17.69
N GLN A 139 12.47 32.44 18.86
CA GLN A 139 13.32 32.29 20.05
C GLN A 139 13.16 30.94 20.76
N LYS A 140 12.10 30.17 20.46
CA LYS A 140 11.85 28.83 20.99
C LYS A 140 11.98 27.78 19.90
N ALA A 141 13.06 27.88 19.11
CA ALA A 141 13.40 26.85 18.14
C ALA A 141 13.59 25.49 18.82
N LEU A 142 13.20 24.41 18.14
CA LEU A 142 13.45 23.07 18.65
C LEU A 142 14.96 22.79 18.69
N ASN A 143 15.37 22.02 19.69
CA ASN A 143 16.74 21.52 19.74
C ASN A 143 16.95 20.40 18.70
N GLU A 144 18.21 20.00 18.48
CA GLU A 144 18.54 18.97 17.49
C GLU A 144 17.87 17.61 17.75
N GLN A 145 17.72 17.22 19.02
CA GLN A 145 17.09 15.96 19.42
C GLN A 145 15.58 15.98 19.13
N GLU A 146 14.93 17.10 19.43
CA GLU A 146 13.51 17.32 19.18
C GLU A 146 13.22 17.38 17.67
N ILE A 147 14.12 17.93 16.86
CA ILE A 147 14.01 17.90 15.39
C ILE A 147 14.17 16.47 14.86
N ALA A 148 15.16 15.72 15.36
CA ALA A 148 15.34 14.33 14.96
C ALA A 148 14.10 13.48 15.31
N ALA A 149 13.53 13.69 16.49
CA ALA A 149 12.30 13.04 16.92
C ALA A 149 11.09 13.47 16.07
N LEU A 150 10.96 14.76 15.74
CA LEU A 150 9.91 15.27 14.84
C LEU A 150 10.01 14.63 13.45
N PHE A 151 11.23 14.50 12.91
CA PHE A 151 11.44 13.81 11.63
C PHE A 151 11.02 12.34 11.70
N ALA A 152 11.41 11.62 12.76
CA ALA A 152 11.03 10.23 12.95
C ALA A 152 9.50 10.08 12.99
N LEU A 153 8.84 10.94 13.76
CA LEU A 153 7.39 10.97 13.90
C LEU A 153 6.68 11.31 12.58
N CYS A 154 7.18 12.28 11.81
CA CYS A 154 6.64 12.61 10.49
C CYS A 154 6.79 11.46 9.48
N ILE A 155 7.97 10.84 9.41
CA ILE A 155 8.22 9.72 8.49
C ILE A 155 7.33 8.54 8.85
N ASP A 156 7.28 8.16 10.12
CA ASP A 156 6.49 7.03 10.59
C ASP A 156 4.99 7.21 10.28
N TRP A 157 4.48 8.43 10.49
CA TRP A 157 3.11 8.77 10.12
C TRP A 157 2.90 8.76 8.60
N LEU A 158 3.81 9.35 7.81
CA LEU A 158 3.70 9.35 6.35
C LEU A 158 3.72 7.92 5.76
N GLU A 159 4.43 6.99 6.38
CA GLU A 159 4.48 5.58 5.99
C GLU A 159 3.24 4.79 6.41
N SER A 160 2.58 5.15 7.52
CA SER A 160 1.54 4.31 8.14
C SER A 160 0.14 4.90 8.26
N HIS A 161 -0.06 6.20 8.00
CA HIS A 161 -1.38 6.83 8.08
C HIS A 161 -2.39 6.17 7.14
N LYS A 162 -3.66 6.25 7.54
CA LYS A 162 -4.80 5.65 6.82
C LYS A 162 -4.96 6.34 5.46
N ASP A 163 -4.98 5.55 4.38
CA ASP A 163 -5.25 6.08 3.03
C ASP A 163 -6.63 6.76 2.98
N ILE A 164 -6.80 7.75 2.10
CA ILE A 164 -8.05 8.53 1.89
C ILE A 164 -9.30 7.64 1.74
N LYS A 165 -9.15 6.43 1.18
CA LYS A 165 -10.25 5.47 1.02
C LYS A 165 -10.62 4.74 2.31
N THR A 166 -9.65 4.45 3.17
CA THR A 166 -9.90 3.78 4.45
C THR A 166 -10.62 4.74 5.40
N ALA A 167 -10.17 5.99 5.47
CA ALA A 167 -10.83 7.02 6.28
C ALA A 167 -12.29 7.26 5.88
N SER A 168 -12.59 7.32 4.57
CA SER A 168 -13.97 7.47 4.09
C SER A 168 -14.86 6.23 4.30
N GLN A 169 -14.26 5.04 4.35
CA GLN A 169 -14.98 3.81 4.70
C GLN A 169 -15.28 3.74 6.21
N ASP A 170 -14.34 4.15 7.06
CA ASP A 170 -14.54 4.19 8.52
C ASP A 170 -15.58 5.24 8.93
N ILE A 171 -15.59 6.43 8.28
CA ILE A 171 -16.62 7.46 8.51
C ILE A 171 -18.02 6.92 8.16
N LYS A 172 -18.18 6.30 6.99
CA LYS A 172 -19.47 5.70 6.60
C LYS A 172 -19.92 4.58 7.54
N LYS A 173 -18.98 3.79 8.03
CA LYS A 173 -19.26 2.69 8.94
C LYS A 173 -19.67 3.20 10.33
N GLY A 174 -19.09 4.30 10.80
CA GLY A 174 -19.47 4.96 12.06
C GLY A 174 -20.86 5.58 12.04
N GLU A 175 -21.30 6.12 10.90
CA GLU A 175 -22.66 6.64 10.72
C GLU A 175 -23.73 5.53 10.73
N ASP A 176 -23.41 4.34 10.20
CA ASP A 176 -24.35 3.20 10.11
C ASP A 176 -24.64 2.54 11.48
N TYR A 177 -23.81 2.81 12.50
CA TYR A 177 -24.01 2.35 13.88
C TYR A 177 -24.61 3.42 14.80
N ALA A 178 -24.88 4.62 14.29
CA ALA A 178 -25.45 5.73 15.06
C ALA A 178 -26.98 5.86 14.92
N VAL A 179 -27.66 4.79 14.47
CA VAL A 179 -29.13 4.72 14.28
C VAL A 179 -29.74 3.68 15.21
#